data_AF-A0A180FH88-F1
#
_entry.id   AF-A0A180FH88-F1
#
_cell.length_a   1.000
_cell.length_b   1.000
_cell.length_c   1.000
_cell.angle_alpha   90.00
_cell.angle_beta   90.00
_cell.angle_gamma   90.00
#
_symmetry.space_group_name_H-M   'P 1'
#
loop_
_entity.id
_entity.type
_entity.pdbx_description
1 polymer ?
#
loop_
_entity_poly.entity_id
_entity_poly.type
_entity_poly.pdbx_seq_one_letter_code
_entity_poly.pdbx_strand_id
1 'polypeptide(L)'
;MALFSFYNVRKPRQFEHKPIYWDPHKEEMENRVRRIRREMGLEETPEIYKPQIKGTFIEGTSHLKRNVSKGYNVRSRGYRNVKLLTVLAVLLFLFWALFFK
;
A
#
# COMPACT_ATOMS: atom_id res chain seq x y z
N MET A 1 -30.83 -9.19 -23.61
CA MET A 1 -31.27 -9.20 -22.19
C MET A 1 -30.47 -10.25 -21.43
N ALA A 2 -29.56 -9.84 -20.54
CA ALA A 2 -28.96 -10.68 -19.51
C ALA A 2 -28.27 -9.79 -18.46
N LEU A 3 -29.05 -8.93 -17.77
CA LEU A 3 -28.52 -7.95 -16.82
C LEU A 3 -28.33 -8.50 -15.38
N PHE A 4 -28.63 -9.78 -15.12
CA PHE A 4 -28.74 -10.27 -13.73
C PHE A 4 -28.13 -11.66 -13.44
N SER A 5 -27.18 -12.15 -14.25
CA SER A 5 -26.55 -13.47 -14.02
C SER A 5 -25.43 -13.47 -12.96
N PHE A 6 -25.42 -12.51 -12.02
CA PHE A 6 -24.38 -12.40 -11.00
C PHE A 6 -24.65 -13.22 -9.74
N TYR A 7 -25.87 -13.70 -9.54
CA TYR A 7 -26.25 -14.43 -8.31
C TYR A 7 -25.84 -15.90 -8.29
N ASN A 8 -25.51 -16.50 -9.45
CA ASN A 8 -25.17 -17.92 -9.55
C ASN A 8 -23.89 -18.16 -10.37
N VAL A 9 -22.84 -17.39 -10.06
CA VAL A 9 -21.54 -17.54 -10.72
C VAL A 9 -20.81 -18.73 -10.09
N ARG A 10 -20.39 -19.67 -10.92
CA ARG A 10 -19.59 -20.82 -10.48
C ARG A 10 -18.32 -20.32 -9.79
N LYS A 11 -18.08 -20.76 -8.55
CA LYS A 11 -16.85 -20.43 -7.83
C LYS A 11 -15.64 -20.88 -8.66
N PRO A 12 -14.58 -20.05 -8.79
CA PRO A 12 -13.37 -20.46 -9.47
C PRO A 12 -12.75 -21.67 -8.76
N ARG A 13 -12.07 -22.53 -9.51
CA ARG A 13 -11.35 -23.67 -8.94
C ARG A 13 -10.31 -23.15 -7.93
N GLN A 14 -10.38 -23.64 -6.71
CA GLN A 14 -9.39 -23.34 -5.69
C GLN A 14 -8.15 -24.20 -5.94
N PHE A 15 -6.97 -23.58 -5.87
CA PHE A 15 -5.71 -24.28 -6.00
C PHE A 15 -5.32 -24.82 -4.61
N GLU A 16 -5.34 -26.14 -4.44
CA GLU A 16 -4.84 -26.79 -3.23
C GLU A 16 -3.33 -27.04 -3.39
N HIS A 17 -2.52 -26.03 -3.06
CA HIS A 17 -1.08 -26.19 -3.03
C HIS A 17 -0.66 -26.94 -1.77
N LYS A 18 -0.19 -28.18 -1.92
CA LYS A 18 0.48 -28.90 -0.84
C LYS A 18 1.96 -28.50 -0.84
N PRO A 19 2.46 -27.87 0.23
CA PRO A 19 3.88 -27.51 0.30
C PRO A 19 4.75 -28.77 0.23
N ILE A 20 5.63 -28.85 -0.77
CA ILE A 20 6.51 -30.01 -1.02
C ILE A 20 7.59 -30.13 0.07
N TYR A 21 8.01 -29.01 0.65
CA TYR A 21 9.13 -28.94 1.61
C TYR A 21 8.69 -28.78 3.06
N TRP A 22 7.39 -28.91 3.34
CA TRP A 22 6.86 -28.74 4.69
C TRP A 22 6.71 -30.11 5.36
N ASP A 23 7.62 -30.38 6.29
CA ASP A 23 7.51 -31.54 7.18
C ASP A 23 7.12 -31.06 8.59
N PRO A 24 5.89 -31.35 9.05
CA PRO A 24 5.42 -30.91 10.36
C PRO A 24 6.26 -31.46 11.52
N HIS A 25 6.85 -32.65 11.37
CA HIS A 25 7.67 -33.25 12.43
C HIS A 25 9.00 -32.52 12.59
N LYS A 26 9.59 -32.08 11.48
CA LYS A 26 10.82 -31.31 11.49
C LYS A 26 10.63 -29.97 12.21
N GLU A 27 9.53 -29.28 11.93
CA GLU A 27 9.21 -28.03 12.61
C GLU A 27 8.97 -28.19 14.11
N GLU A 28 8.24 -29.23 14.51
CA GLU A 28 7.99 -29.52 15.93
C GLU A 28 9.31 -29.80 16.69
N MET A 29 10.22 -30.56 16.09
CA MET A 29 11.55 -30.80 16.67
C MET A 29 12.37 -29.51 16.77
N GLU A 30 12.41 -28.70 15.71
CA GLU A 30 13.14 -27.43 15.72
C GLU A 30 12.59 -26.46 16.77
N ASN A 31 11.26 -26.41 16.93
CA ASN A 31 10.61 -25.62 17.97
C ASN A 31 10.94 -26.09 19.39
N ARG A 32 11.06 -27.42 19.61
CA ARG A 32 11.50 -28.00 20.89
C ARG A 32 12.96 -27.65 21.18
N VAL A 33 13.85 -27.82 20.20
CA VAL A 33 15.27 -27.46 20.32
C VAL A 33 15.42 -25.96 20.60
N ARG A 34 14.66 -25.11 19.91
CA ARG A 34 14.65 -23.67 20.13
C ARG A 34 14.21 -23.33 21.55
N ARG A 35 13.12 -23.93 22.05
CA ARG A 35 12.65 -23.76 23.43
C ARG A 35 13.73 -24.11 24.46
N ILE A 36 14.37 -25.27 24.29
CA ILE A 36 15.45 -25.73 25.18
C ILE A 36 16.64 -24.77 25.14
N ARG A 37 17.03 -24.27 23.96
CA ARG A 37 18.11 -23.28 23.84
C ARG A 37 17.78 -21.95 24.54
N ARG A 38 16.50 -21.52 24.55
CA ARG A 38 16.05 -20.34 25.32
C ARG A 38 16.19 -20.58 26.82
N GLU A 39 15.71 -21.73 27.28
CA GLU A 39 15.71 -22.10 28.70
C GLU A 39 17.13 -22.28 29.25
N MET A 40 18.06 -22.77 28.42
CA MET A 40 19.49 -22.92 28.74
C MET A 40 20.28 -21.60 28.65
N GLY A 41 19.64 -20.48 28.31
CA GLY A 41 20.28 -19.17 28.23
C GLY A 41 21.32 -19.03 27.10
N LEU A 42 21.28 -19.92 26.09
CA LEU A 42 22.21 -19.94 24.96
C LEU A 42 21.74 -19.10 23.76
N GLU A 43 20.53 -18.51 23.79
CA GLU A 43 20.06 -17.68 22.69
C GLU A 43 20.62 -16.26 22.77
N GLU A 44 21.52 -15.94 21.83
CA GLU A 44 21.68 -14.58 21.33
C GLU A 44 20.30 -14.06 20.94
N THR A 45 19.93 -12.88 21.45
CA THR A 45 18.62 -12.25 21.18
C THR A 45 18.28 -12.41 19.71
N PRO A 46 17.17 -13.08 19.32
CA PRO A 46 16.84 -13.21 17.93
C PRO A 46 16.75 -11.79 17.38
N GLU A 47 17.62 -11.47 16.41
CA GLU A 47 17.52 -10.21 15.68
C GLU A 47 16.10 -10.14 15.15
N ILE A 48 15.25 -9.36 15.81
CA ILE A 48 13.86 -9.17 15.42
C ILE A 48 13.97 -8.59 14.01
N TYR A 49 13.72 -9.42 13.01
CA TYR A 49 13.69 -9.00 11.63
C TYR A 49 12.62 -7.90 11.55
N LYS A 50 13.07 -6.64 11.54
CA LYS A 50 12.21 -5.48 11.34
C LYS A 50 12.11 -5.32 9.84
N PRO A 51 11.01 -5.75 9.21
CA PRO A 51 10.90 -5.59 7.78
C PRO A 51 10.92 -4.10 7.47
N GLN A 52 11.91 -3.65 6.68
CA GLN A 52 12.01 -2.25 6.23
C GLN A 52 10.95 -1.92 5.16
N ILE A 53 9.71 -2.41 5.33
CA ILE A 53 8.61 -2.26 4.36
C ILE A 53 8.19 -0.79 4.20
N LYS A 54 8.46 0.06 5.20
CA LYS A 54 8.15 1.48 5.10
C LYS A 54 9.05 2.15 4.06
N GLY A 55 8.48 2.44 2.89
CA GLY A 55 9.15 3.18 1.81
C GLY A 55 9.42 2.36 0.55
N THR A 56 9.42 1.03 0.64
CA THR A 56 9.68 0.14 -0.52
C THR A 56 8.63 0.29 -1.61
N PHE A 57 7.37 0.56 -1.26
CA PHE A 57 6.29 0.85 -2.22
C PHE A 57 6.54 2.11 -3.07
N ILE A 58 7.21 3.12 -2.50
CA ILE A 58 7.58 4.34 -3.22
C ILE A 58 8.78 4.06 -4.12
N GLU A 59 9.73 3.27 -3.65
CA GLU A 59 10.94 2.93 -4.39
C GLU A 59 10.67 2.01 -5.59
N GLY A 60 9.70 1.10 -5.47
CA GLY A 60 9.27 0.19 -6.53
C GLY A 60 8.46 0.86 -7.66
N THR A 61 8.12 2.14 -7.55
CA THR A 61 7.30 2.84 -8.57
C THR A 61 8.01 4.11 -9.08
N SER A 62 8.13 4.23 -10.41
CA SER A 62 8.86 5.34 -11.04
C SER A 62 8.18 6.71 -10.83
N HIS A 63 6.87 6.76 -11.02
CA HIS A 63 6.10 8.01 -10.95
C HIS A 63 5.96 8.55 -9.52
N LEU A 64 5.77 7.66 -8.54
CA LEU A 64 5.63 8.07 -7.14
C LEU A 64 6.98 8.55 -6.59
N LYS A 65 8.07 7.84 -6.86
CA LYS A 65 9.44 8.26 -6.52
C LYS A 65 9.75 9.66 -7.06
N ARG A 66 9.40 9.92 -8.32
CA ARG A 66 9.59 11.24 -8.95
C ARG A 66 8.74 12.35 -8.33
N ASN A 67 7.54 12.03 -7.85
CA ASN A 67 6.67 13.02 -7.22
C ASN A 67 7.11 13.35 -5.79
N VAL A 68 7.56 12.34 -5.04
CA VAL A 68 8.10 12.49 -3.69
C VAL A 68 9.42 13.28 -3.72
N SER A 69 10.33 12.99 -4.66
CA SER A 69 11.59 13.73 -4.79
C SER A 69 11.39 15.21 -5.16
N LYS A 70 10.34 15.52 -5.92
CA LYS A 70 9.94 16.90 -6.25
C LYS A 70 9.25 17.62 -5.07
N GLY A 71 9.07 16.98 -3.93
CA GLY A 71 8.42 17.57 -2.76
C GLY A 71 6.93 17.84 -2.95
N TYR A 72 6.24 17.11 -3.85
CA TYR A 72 4.80 17.24 -4.02
C TYR A 72 4.05 16.65 -2.83
N ASN A 73 3.95 17.45 -1.77
CA ASN A 73 3.15 17.13 -0.59
C ASN A 73 1.67 17.48 -0.79
N VAL A 74 0.79 16.76 -0.08
CA VAL A 74 -0.66 17.01 -0.04
C VAL A 74 -0.98 18.48 0.27
N ARG A 75 -0.19 19.11 1.15
CA ARG A 75 -0.34 20.52 1.53
C ARG A 75 -0.07 21.50 0.39
N SER A 76 0.86 21.19 -0.51
CA SER A 76 1.18 22.06 -1.65
C SER A 76 0.13 21.99 -2.77
N ARG A 77 -0.66 20.90 -2.84
CA ARG A 77 -1.81 20.78 -3.76
C ARG A 77 -2.94 21.71 -3.32
N GLY A 78 -3.24 21.77 -2.02
CA GLY A 78 -4.28 22.65 -1.47
C GLY A 78 -4.06 24.12 -1.85
N TYR A 79 -2.86 24.66 -1.58
CA TYR A 79 -2.55 26.05 -1.90
C TYR A 79 -2.65 26.37 -3.41
N ARG A 80 -2.16 25.45 -4.27
CA ARG A 80 -2.25 25.62 -5.74
C ARG A 80 -3.69 25.61 -6.22
N ASN A 81 -4.51 24.71 -5.69
CA ASN A 81 -5.93 24.62 -6.06
C ASN A 81 -6.71 25.84 -5.60
N VAL A 82 -6.46 26.34 -4.38
CA VAL A 82 -7.07 27.58 -3.88
C VAL A 82 -6.68 28.77 -4.77
N LYS A 83 -5.38 28.92 -5.08
CA LYS A 83 -4.92 30.00 -5.98
C LYS A 83 -5.58 29.92 -7.36
N LEU A 84 -5.72 28.71 -7.94
CA LEU A 84 -6.42 28.50 -9.20
C LEU A 84 -7.89 28.91 -9.12
N LEU A 85 -8.60 28.50 -8.07
CA LEU A 85 -10.00 28.88 -7.85
C LEU A 85 -10.17 30.40 -7.68
N THR A 86 -9.26 31.06 -6.95
CA THR A 86 -9.28 32.52 -6.79
C THR A 86 -9.10 33.23 -8.13
N VAL A 87 -8.11 32.82 -8.94
CA VAL A 87 -7.90 33.38 -10.28
C VAL A 87 -9.13 33.18 -11.15
N LEU A 88 -9.72 31.98 -11.12
CA LEU A 88 -10.89 31.63 -11.91
C LEU A 88 -12.12 32.47 -11.48
N ALA A 89 -12.32 32.71 -10.19
CA ALA A 89 -13.37 33.58 -9.68
C ALA A 89 -13.22 35.05 -10.12
N VAL A 90 -11.99 35.59 -10.09
CA VAL A 90 -11.72 36.96 -10.59
C VAL A 90 -12.00 37.03 -12.10
N LEU A 91 -11.61 36.01 -12.85
CA LEU A 91 -11.81 35.96 -14.30
C LEU A 91 -13.31 35.91 -14.67
N LEU A 92 -14.11 35.13 -13.92
CA LEU A 92 -15.57 35.10 -14.05
C LEU A 92 -16.20 36.45 -13.68
N PHE A 93 -15.72 37.10 -12.62
CA PHE A 93 -16.22 38.42 -12.23
C PHE A 93 -15.94 39.49 -13.30
N LEU A 94 -14.72 39.51 -13.86
CA LEU A 94 -14.36 40.41 -14.95
C LEU A 94 -15.18 40.12 -16.21
N PHE A 95 -15.38 38.85 -16.54
CA PHE A 95 -16.22 38.44 -17.66
C PHE A 95 -17.66 38.93 -17.48
N TRP A 96 -18.24 38.74 -16.28
CA TRP A 96 -19.58 39.25 -15.98
C TRP A 96 -19.66 40.77 -16.11
N ALA A 97 -18.69 41.49 -15.57
CA ALA A 97 -18.65 42.96 -15.61
C ALA A 97 -18.47 43.54 -17.03
N LEU A 98 -17.84 42.81 -17.96
CA LEU A 98 -17.64 43.22 -19.35
C LEU A 98 -18.81 42.90 -20.27
N PHE A 99 -19.53 41.81 -20.02
CA PHE A 99 -20.58 41.31 -20.93
C PHE A 99 -22.02 41.60 -20.47
N PHE A 100 -22.25 41.80 -19.16
CA PHE A 100 -23.58 42.12 -18.60
C PHE A 100 -23.73 43.59 -18.17
N LYS A 101 -22.74 44.43 -18.50
CA LYS A 101 -22.85 45.89 -18.49
C LYS A 101 -23.11 46.36 -19.92
#